data_AF-A0A2N2PAV5-F1
#
_entry.id   AF-A0A2N2PAV5-F1
#
_cell.length_a   1.000
_cell.length_b   1.000
_cell.length_c   1.000
_cell.angle_alpha   90.00
_cell.angle_beta   90.00
_cell.angle_gamma   90.00
#
_symmetry.space_group_name_H-M   'P 1'
#
loop_
_entity.id
_entity.type
_entity.pdbx_description
1 polymer ?
#
loop_
_entity_poly.entity_id
_entity_poly.type
_entity_poly.pdbx_seq_one_letter_code
_entity_poly.pdbx_strand_id
1 'polypeptide(L)'
;MAIRKPRFDTRPGVTASATARVWICGIICVVQYWLLTAANEAFHGGNLKVGLPAFLASLVCFVLVAGLIVVGESGSHKMQEELRDNE
;
A
#
# COMPACT_ATOMS: atom_id res chain seq x y z
N MET A 1 -4.95 -40.28 -5.84
CA MET A 1 -4.62 -39.04 -6.57
C MET A 1 -4.66 -37.90 -5.56
N ALA A 2 -3.50 -37.40 -5.13
CA ALA A 2 -3.45 -36.34 -4.11
C ALA A 2 -3.90 -35.01 -4.73
N ILE A 3 -5.05 -34.50 -4.30
CA ILE A 3 -5.55 -33.21 -4.74
C ILE A 3 -4.70 -32.13 -4.05
N ARG A 4 -3.83 -31.46 -4.82
CA ARG A 4 -3.12 -30.26 -4.36
C ARG A 4 -4.16 -29.25 -3.88
N LYS A 5 -4.13 -28.90 -2.60
CA LYS A 5 -4.95 -27.81 -2.09
C LYS A 5 -4.54 -26.50 -2.80
N PRO A 6 -5.48 -25.69 -3.28
CA PRO A 6 -5.16 -24.41 -3.90
C PRO A 6 -4.42 -23.52 -2.90
N ARG A 7 -3.33 -22.91 -3.37
CA ARG A 7 -2.40 -22.11 -2.55
C ARG A 7 -2.88 -20.68 -2.29
N PHE A 8 -4.15 -20.40 -2.59
CA PHE A 8 -4.77 -19.08 -2.47
C PHE A 8 -5.83 -19.14 -1.39
N ASP A 9 -5.77 -18.21 -0.44
CA ASP A 9 -6.74 -18.12 0.65
C ASP A 9 -8.11 -17.70 0.10
N THR A 10 -9.06 -18.64 0.08
CA THR A 10 -10.44 -18.43 -0.35
C THR A 10 -11.35 -17.99 0.79
N ARG A 11 -10.80 -17.62 1.97
CA ARG A 11 -11.62 -17.08 3.05
C ARG A 11 -12.43 -15.89 2.55
N PRO A 12 -13.75 -15.86 2.80
CA PRO A 12 -14.58 -14.71 2.47
C PRO A 12 -14.03 -13.48 3.20
N GLY A 13 -13.48 -12.53 2.45
CA GLY A 13 -12.85 -11.31 2.98
C GLY A 13 -11.43 -11.04 2.47
N VAL A 14 -10.69 -12.06 1.99
CA VAL A 14 -9.31 -11.87 1.49
C VAL A 14 -9.29 -11.05 0.20
N THR A 15 -10.16 -11.40 -0.74
CA THR A 15 -10.32 -10.65 -1.99
C THR A 15 -10.76 -9.21 -1.72
N ALA A 16 -11.68 -9.01 -0.77
CA ALA A 16 -12.15 -7.67 -0.39
C ALA A 16 -11.01 -6.83 0.24
N SER A 17 -10.21 -7.43 1.14
CA SER A 17 -9.06 -6.78 1.75
C SER A 17 -7.98 -6.42 0.72
N ALA A 18 -7.65 -7.33 -0.19
CA ALA A 18 -6.69 -7.08 -1.26
C ALA A 18 -7.14 -5.94 -2.18
N THR A 19 -8.42 -5.94 -2.58
CA THR A 19 -8.99 -4.89 -3.43
C THR A 19 -8.99 -3.53 -2.73
N ALA A 20 -9.33 -3.49 -1.44
CA ALA A 20 -9.29 -2.27 -0.64
C ALA A 20 -7.87 -1.69 -0.55
N ARG A 21 -6.84 -2.53 -0.40
CA ARG A 21 -5.44 -2.08 -0.37
C ARG A 21 -5.00 -1.42 -1.67
N VAL A 22 -5.38 -2.02 -2.82
CA VAL A 22 -5.08 -1.47 -4.14
C VAL A 22 -5.77 -0.11 -4.31
N TRP A 23 -7.03 0.01 -3.91
CA TRP A 23 -7.76 1.28 -3.95
C TRP A 23 -7.11 2.36 -3.09
N ILE A 24 -6.74 2.04 -1.85
CA ILE A 24 -6.07 2.98 -0.94
C ILE A 24 -4.73 3.43 -1.55
N CYS A 25 -3.94 2.51 -2.10
CA CYS A 25 -2.70 2.86 -2.79
C CYS A 25 -2.97 3.77 -4.01
N GLY A 26 -4.00 3.47 -4.80
CA GLY A 26 -4.39 4.29 -5.95
C GLY A 26 -4.77 5.72 -5.55
N ILE A 27 -5.57 5.88 -4.49
CA ILE A 27 -5.96 7.20 -3.97
C ILE A 27 -4.72 7.96 -3.49
N ILE A 28 -3.83 7.30 -2.75
CA ILE A 28 -2.55 7.87 -2.30
C ILE A 28 -1.72 8.36 -3.50
N CYS A 29 -1.62 7.58 -4.58
CA CYS A 29 -0.90 7.98 -5.79
C CYS A 29 -1.52 9.20 -6.47
N VAL A 30 -2.85 9.29 -6.55
CA VAL A 30 -3.55 10.44 -7.13
C VAL A 30 -3.30 11.70 -6.30
N VAL A 31 -3.41 11.60 -4.97
CA VAL A 31 -3.13 12.72 -4.06
C VAL A 31 -1.68 13.19 -4.21
N GLN A 32 -0.73 12.25 -4.28
CA GLN A 32 0.69 12.55 -4.49
C GLN A 32 0.96 13.23 -5.83
N TYR A 33 0.33 12.77 -6.91
CA TYR A 33 0.44 13.39 -8.23
C TYR A 33 -0.11 14.82 -8.23
N TRP A 34 -1.26 15.03 -7.59
CA TRP A 34 -1.84 16.36 -7.45
C TRP A 34 -0.93 17.28 -6.64
N LEU A 35 -0.42 16.80 -5.50
CA LEU A 35 0.47 17.57 -4.65
C LEU A 35 1.78 17.95 -5.37
N LEU A 36 2.33 17.02 -6.16
CA LEU A 36 3.51 17.26 -6.99
C LEU A 36 3.24 18.33 -8.06
N THR A 37 2.07 18.26 -8.71
CA THR A 37 1.66 19.25 -9.72
C THR A 37 1.52 20.63 -9.09
N ALA A 38 0.84 20.74 -7.94
CA ALA A 38 0.67 22.00 -7.21
C ALA A 38 2.02 22.55 -6.70
N ALA A 39 2.92 21.69 -6.24
CA ALA A 39 4.27 22.09 -5.86
C ALA A 39 5.05 22.61 -7.07
N ASN A 40 4.96 21.93 -8.22
CA ASN A 40 5.63 22.34 -9.46
C ASN A 40 5.12 23.70 -9.97
N GLU A 41 3.81 23.95 -9.91
CA GLU A 41 3.22 25.25 -10.20
C GLU A 41 3.75 26.33 -9.24
N ALA A 42 3.83 26.03 -7.94
CA ALA A 42 4.37 26.96 -6.95
C ALA A 42 5.88 27.22 -7.13
N PHE A 43 6.65 26.23 -7.55
CA PHE A 43 8.06 26.38 -7.90
C PHE A 43 8.25 27.27 -9.13
N HIS A 44 7.45 27.09 -10.18
CA HIS A 44 7.44 28.02 -11.33
C HIS A 44 6.98 29.43 -10.95
N GLY A 45 6.11 29.57 -9.95
CA GLY A 45 5.74 30.86 -9.35
C GLY A 45 6.83 31.49 -8.46
N GLY A 46 8.01 30.88 -8.35
CA GLY A 46 9.15 31.37 -7.55
C GLY A 46 9.04 31.11 -6.05
N ASN A 47 8.08 30.30 -5.61
CA ASN A 47 7.77 30.11 -4.19
C ASN A 47 8.41 28.83 -3.63
N LEU A 48 9.70 28.91 -3.29
CA LEU A 48 10.51 27.78 -2.80
C LEU A 48 10.04 27.19 -1.46
N LYS A 49 9.19 27.90 -0.71
CA LYS A 49 8.65 27.46 0.59
C LYS A 49 7.70 26.26 0.48
N VAL A 50 7.24 25.93 -0.72
CA VAL A 50 6.26 24.85 -0.96
C VAL A 50 6.93 23.47 -1.10
N GLY A 51 8.26 23.42 -1.28
CA GLY A 51 8.99 22.16 -1.39
C GLY A 51 8.98 21.31 -0.11
N LEU A 52 9.18 21.95 1.05
CA LEU A 52 9.22 21.26 2.34
C LEU A 52 7.88 20.57 2.71
N PRO A 53 6.71 21.22 2.60
CA PRO A 53 5.44 20.56 2.88
C PRO A 53 5.12 19.46 1.84
N ALA A 54 5.51 19.62 0.57
CA ALA A 54 5.32 18.59 -0.45
C ALA A 54 6.16 17.32 -0.17
N PHE A 55 7.39 17.52 0.31
CA PHE A 55 8.26 16.42 0.73
C PHE A 55 7.69 15.67 1.95
N LEU A 56 7.22 16.40 2.97
CA LEU A 56 6.63 15.80 4.17
C LEU A 56 5.38 14.99 3.86
N ALA A 57 4.49 15.51 3.03
CA ALA A 57 3.30 14.78 2.58
C ALA A 57 3.67 13.50 1.81
N SER A 58 4.70 13.57 0.96
CA SER A 58 5.21 12.40 0.24
C SER A 58 5.76 11.32 1.17
N LEU A 59 6.48 11.74 2.22
CA LEU A 59 7.02 10.85 3.23
C LEU A 59 5.89 10.14 3.99
N VAL A 60 4.84 10.86 4.38
CA VAL A 60 3.67 10.28 5.06
C VAL A 60 2.98 9.24 4.17
N CYS A 61 2.77 9.55 2.88
CA CYS A 61 2.20 8.59 1.93
C CYS A 61 3.08 7.34 1.77
N PHE A 62 4.41 7.51 1.72
CA PHE A 62 5.32 6.37 1.63
C PHE A 62 5.22 5.46 2.86
N VAL A 63 5.18 6.05 4.06
CA VAL A 63 5.01 5.31 5.32
C VAL A 63 3.67 4.57 5.36
N LEU A 64 2.58 5.20 4.89
CA LEU A 64 1.27 4.57 4.84
C LEU A 64 1.23 3.37 3.89
N VAL A 65 1.82 3.49 2.70
CA VAL A 65 1.91 2.38 1.74
C VAL A 65 2.80 1.26 2.28
N ALA A 66 3.95 1.60 2.86
CA ALA A 66 4.85 0.62 3.48
C ALA A 66 4.16 -0.12 4.64
N GLY A 67 3.46 0.58 5.52
CA GLY A 67 2.68 -0.03 6.61
C GLY A 67 1.59 -0.97 6.09
N LEU A 68 0.92 -0.59 5.00
CA LEU A 68 -0.10 -1.42 4.36
C LEU A 68 0.48 -2.73 3.80
N ILE A 69 1.69 -2.68 3.22
CA ILE A 69 2.41 -3.85 2.70
C ILE A 69 2.84 -4.76 3.85
N VAL A 70 3.48 -4.22 4.89
CA VAL A 70 3.97 -4.99 6.04
C VAL A 70 2.83 -5.69 6.79
N VAL A 71 1.71 -4.98 7.02
CA VAL A 71 0.48 -5.59 7.59
C VAL A 71 -0.06 -6.68 6.67
N GLY A 72 0.05 -6.49 5.36
CA GLY A 72 -0.36 -7.47 4.38
C GLY A 72 0.48 -8.75 4.38
N GLU A 73 1.80 -8.62 4.45
CA GLU A 73 2.73 -9.75 4.49
C GLU A 73 2.69 -10.50 5.83
N SER A 74 2.47 -9.80 6.93
CA SER A 74 2.34 -10.40 8.26
C SER A 74 1.19 -11.40 8.34
N GLY A 75 0.11 -11.17 7.60
CA GLY A 75 -1.00 -12.11 7.47
C GLY A 75 -0.64 -13.39 6.70
N SER A 76 0.13 -13.26 5.63
CA SER A 76 0.60 -14.41 4.83
C SER A 76 1.63 -15.26 5.57
N HIS A 77 2.50 -14.65 6.39
CA HIS A 77 3.57 -15.36 7.10
C HIS A 77 3.03 -16.24 8.23
N LYS A 78 2.06 -15.74 9.02
CA LYS A 78 1.38 -16.54 10.05
C LYS A 78 0.61 -17.72 9.48
N MET A 79 -0.01 -17.56 8.30
CA MET A 79 -0.70 -18.65 7.61
C MET A 79 0.28 -19.74 7.14
N GLN A 80 1.46 -19.36 6.66
CA GLN A 80 2.52 -20.29 6.27
C GLN A 80 3.04 -21.11 7.45
N GLU A 81 3.17 -20.52 8.64
CA GLU A 81 3.53 -21.24 9.86
C GLU A 81 2.45 -22.26 10.27
N GLU A 82 1.16 -21.88 10.29
CA GLU A 82 0.07 -22.82 10.63
C GLU A 82 -0.01 -24.02 9.68
N LEU A 83 0.29 -23.81 8.39
CA LEU A 83 0.33 -24.89 7.39
C LEU A 83 1.52 -25.82 7.60
N ARG A 84 2.67 -25.29 8.07
CA ARG A 84 3.87 -26.07 8.35
C ARG A 84 3.73 -26.92 9.62
N ASP A 85 3.03 -26.44 10.64
CA ASP A 85 2.75 -27.19 11.87
C ASP A 85 1.67 -28.28 11.70
N ASN A 86 0.91 -28.26 10.59
CA ASN A 86 -0.12 -29.26 10.25
C ASN A 86 0.39 -30.38 9.30
N GLU A 87 1.64 -30.30 8.83
CA GLU A 87 2.33 -31.38 8.08
C GLU A 87 3.20 -32.23 9.01
#